data_AF-A0A3D5VGR6-F1
#
_entry.id   AF-A0A3D5VGR6-F1
#
_cell.length_a   1.000
_cell.length_b   1.000
_cell.length_c   1.000
_cell.angle_alpha   90.00
_cell.angle_beta   90.00
_cell.angle_gamma   90.00
#
_symmetry.space_group_name_H-M   'P 1'
#
loop_
_entity.id
_entity.type
_entity.pdbx_description
1 polymer ?
#
loop_
_entity_poly.entity_id
_entity_poly.type
_entity_poly.pdbx_seq_one_letter_code
_entity_poly.pdbx_strand_id
1 'polypeptide(L)'
;IAHGCNSVAATKLGLKLGDYLLTEAGFGADLGAEKFFNIKCRLAGLKPDAVVLVATIRALKIHGGVAKADLAAENLEALKAGMANLEK
;
A
#
# COMPACT_ATOMS: atom_id res chain seq x y z
N ILE A 1 -9.91 14.96 -1.61
CA ILE A 1 -10.37 15.62 -0.38
C ILE A 1 -9.40 15.50 0.82
N ALA A 2 -8.50 14.50 0.88
CA ALA A 2 -7.47 14.39 1.92
C ALA A 2 -6.29 13.50 1.46
N HIS A 3 -5.25 13.36 2.30
CA HIS A 3 -4.03 12.58 2.02
C HIS A 3 -4.01 11.17 2.62
N GLY A 4 -5.00 10.78 3.44
CA GLY A 4 -5.22 9.37 3.82
C GLY A 4 -4.16 8.74 4.72
N CYS A 5 -3.52 9.51 5.60
CA CYS A 5 -2.49 9.03 6.54
C CYS A 5 -2.85 9.40 7.98
N ASN A 6 -2.27 8.70 8.97
CA ASN A 6 -2.37 9.12 10.38
C ASN A 6 -1.64 10.45 10.65
N SER A 7 -1.80 11.01 11.86
CA SER A 7 -1.25 12.32 12.20
C SER A 7 0.28 12.38 12.17
N VAL A 8 0.83 13.54 11.76
CA VAL A 8 2.27 13.81 11.80
C VAL A 8 2.81 13.74 13.23
N ALA A 9 2.04 14.19 14.21
CA ALA A 9 2.42 14.14 15.62
C ALA A 9 2.67 12.70 16.09
N ALA A 10 1.77 11.76 15.77
CA ALA A 10 1.94 10.35 16.12
C ALA A 10 3.15 9.72 15.42
N THR A 11 3.34 10.01 14.13
CA THR A 11 4.52 9.50 13.40
C THR A 11 5.83 10.04 13.98
N LYS A 12 5.92 11.34 14.31
CA LYS A 12 7.14 11.90 14.91
C LYS A 12 7.40 11.39 16.32
N LEU A 13 6.34 11.20 17.12
CA LEU A 13 6.48 10.63 18.45
C LEU A 13 7.01 9.19 18.38
N GLY A 14 6.46 8.36 17.49
CA GLY A 14 6.92 6.98 17.29
C GLY A 14 8.39 6.89 16.88
N LEU A 15 8.83 7.73 15.93
CA LEU A 15 10.24 7.81 15.50
C LEU A 15 11.21 8.26 16.60
N LYS A 16 10.72 8.91 17.66
CA LYS A 16 11.57 9.33 18.79
C LYS A 16 11.65 8.29 19.91
N LEU A 17 10.68 7.38 19.98
CA LEU A 17 10.54 6.44 21.10
C LEU A 17 10.85 4.99 20.72
N GLY A 18 10.73 4.62 19.44
CA GLY A 18 11.00 3.27 18.97
C GLY A 18 12.17 3.20 18.00
N ASP A 19 12.78 2.03 17.90
CA ASP A 19 13.84 1.74 16.94
C ASP A 19 13.30 1.69 15.49
N TYR A 20 12.06 1.23 15.34
CA TYR A 20 11.34 1.16 14.08
C TYR A 20 9.91 1.66 14.25
N LEU A 21 9.43 2.41 13.26
CA LEU A 21 8.03 2.83 13.18
C LEU A 21 7.40 2.28 11.90
N LEU A 22 6.37 1.44 12.05
CA LEU A 22 5.48 1.08 10.96
C LEU A 22 4.29 2.04 10.91
N THR A 23 3.95 2.50 9.71
CA THR A 23 2.77 3.33 9.44
C THR A 23 2.22 2.98 8.06
N GLU A 24 0.99 3.39 7.77
CA GLU A 24 0.28 3.05 6.54
C GLU A 24 -0.37 4.28 5.91
N ALA A 25 -0.73 4.13 4.63
CA ALA A 25 -1.54 5.08 3.89
C ALA A 25 -2.72 4.33 3.26
N GLY A 26 -3.90 4.95 3.23
CA GLY A 26 -5.11 4.32 2.71
C GLY A 26 -5.11 4.18 1.19
N PHE A 27 -5.88 3.21 0.69
CA PHE A 27 -5.94 2.80 -0.74
C PHE A 27 -4.63 2.17 -1.25
N GLY A 28 -4.51 2.00 -2.57
CA GLY A 28 -3.31 1.47 -3.22
C GLY A 28 -2.14 2.46 -3.20
N ALA A 29 -0.97 1.98 -3.64
CA ALA A 29 0.24 2.80 -3.70
C ALA A 29 0.11 4.00 -4.67
N ASP A 30 -0.73 3.88 -5.68
CA ASP A 30 -1.08 4.90 -6.66
C ASP A 30 -1.77 6.13 -6.04
N LEU A 31 -2.42 5.98 -4.89
CA LEU A 31 -3.12 7.07 -4.19
C LEU A 31 -2.58 7.33 -2.80
N GLY A 32 -2.49 6.30 -1.96
CA GLY A 32 -2.08 6.42 -0.57
C GLY A 32 -0.59 6.72 -0.45
N ALA A 33 0.22 5.84 -1.03
CA ALA A 33 1.67 6.00 -0.97
C ALA A 33 2.12 7.27 -1.71
N GLU A 34 1.60 7.54 -2.91
CA GLU A 34 1.85 8.80 -3.64
C GLU A 34 1.65 10.04 -2.74
N LYS A 35 0.50 10.14 -2.06
CA LYS A 35 0.21 11.27 -1.15
C LYS A 35 1.07 11.24 0.11
N PHE A 36 1.39 10.06 0.64
CA PHE A 36 2.28 9.93 1.79
C PHE A 36 3.67 10.48 1.46
N PHE A 37 4.24 10.15 0.29
CA PHE A 37 5.53 10.65 -0.15
C PHE A 37 5.48 12.13 -0.55
N ASN A 38 4.54 12.52 -1.41
CA ASN A 38 4.54 13.84 -2.02
C ASN A 38 3.90 14.94 -1.15
N ILE A 39 3.10 14.57 -0.14
CA ILE A 39 2.46 15.52 0.78
C ILE A 39 3.01 15.35 2.19
N LYS A 40 2.80 14.20 2.83
CA LYS A 40 3.14 14.03 4.26
C LYS A 40 4.64 14.06 4.49
N CYS A 41 5.44 13.32 3.73
CA CYS A 41 6.90 13.29 3.90
C CYS A 41 7.53 14.65 3.60
N ARG A 42 7.15 15.26 2.47
CA ARG A 42 7.63 16.59 2.07
C ARG A 42 7.33 17.67 3.12
N LEU A 43 6.11 17.70 3.66
CA LEU A 43 5.71 18.73 4.64
C LEU A 43 6.22 18.43 6.06
N ALA A 44 6.37 17.16 6.44
CA ALA A 44 6.77 16.78 7.80
C ALA A 44 8.27 16.53 7.96
N GLY A 45 9.04 16.50 6.87
CA GLY A 45 10.47 16.18 6.87
C GLY A 45 10.74 14.71 7.20
N LEU A 46 9.90 13.81 6.71
CA LEU A 46 10.06 12.36 6.93
C LEU A 46 10.78 11.72 5.75
N LYS A 47 11.60 10.71 6.04
CA LYS A 47 12.30 9.90 5.04
C LYS A 47 12.06 8.42 5.37
N PRO A 48 11.15 7.74 4.67
CA PRO A 48 10.92 6.31 4.89
C PRO A 48 12.13 5.49 4.45
N ASP A 49 12.55 4.54 5.28
CA ASP A 49 13.69 3.66 5.00
C ASP A 49 13.31 2.41 4.20
N ALA A 50 12.05 1.98 4.29
CA ALA A 50 11.51 0.83 3.57
C ALA A 50 10.01 1.01 3.30
N VAL A 51 9.50 0.24 2.33
CA VAL A 51 8.08 0.17 1.99
C VAL A 51 7.67 -1.29 1.91
N VAL A 52 6.50 -1.61 2.45
CA VAL A 52 5.87 -2.93 2.30
C VAL A 52 4.64 -2.79 1.42
N LEU A 53 4.63 -3.47 0.27
CA LEU A 53 3.49 -3.51 -0.64
C LEU A 53 2.68 -4.79 -0.37
N VAL A 54 1.49 -4.63 0.20
CA VAL A 54 0.61 -5.75 0.55
C VAL A 54 -0.13 -6.23 -0.69
N ALA A 55 -0.03 -7.52 -1.00
CA ALA A 55 -0.74 -8.18 -2.09
C ALA A 55 -1.33 -9.52 -1.63
N THR A 56 -2.40 -9.98 -2.29
CA THR A 56 -2.98 -11.30 -2.05
C THR A 56 -3.27 -12.02 -3.36
N ILE A 57 -3.14 -13.35 -3.36
CA ILE A 57 -3.43 -14.19 -4.53
C ILE A 57 -4.85 -13.92 -5.07
N ARG A 58 -5.83 -13.76 -4.18
CA ARG A 58 -7.22 -13.47 -4.59
C ARG A 58 -7.36 -12.10 -5.24
N ALA A 59 -6.73 -11.06 -4.70
CA ALA A 59 -6.77 -9.72 -5.31
C ALA A 59 -6.13 -9.72 -6.70
N LEU A 60 -4.99 -10.39 -6.86
CA LEU A 60 -4.33 -10.51 -8.16
C LEU A 60 -5.22 -11.27 -9.17
N LYS A 61 -5.89 -12.36 -8.76
CA LYS A 61 -6.86 -13.03 -9.64
C LYS A 61 -8.03 -12.12 -10.05
N ILE A 62 -8.52 -11.23 -9.17
CA ILE A 62 -9.53 -10.22 -9.54
C ILE A 62 -8.95 -9.27 -10.61
N HIS A 63 -7.72 -8.78 -10.42
CA HIS A 63 -7.04 -7.94 -11.42
C HIS A 63 -6.78 -8.68 -12.74
N GLY A 64 -6.68 -10.01 -12.71
CA GLY A 64 -6.64 -10.88 -13.88
C GLY A 64 -8.01 -11.22 -14.48
N GLY A 65 -9.11 -10.64 -13.98
CA GLY A 65 -10.45 -10.77 -14.55
C GLY A 65 -11.36 -11.81 -13.89
N VAL A 66 -10.94 -12.47 -12.81
CA VAL A 66 -11.78 -13.45 -12.10
C VAL A 66 -12.83 -12.74 -11.25
N ALA A 67 -14.09 -13.13 -11.38
CA ALA A 67 -15.17 -12.59 -10.58
C ALA A 67 -15.00 -12.95 -9.09
N LYS A 68 -15.50 -12.09 -8.20
CA LYS A 68 -15.34 -12.24 -6.75
C LYS A 68 -15.86 -13.57 -6.21
N ALA A 69 -16.90 -14.14 -6.83
CA ALA A 69 -17.50 -15.41 -6.45
C ALA A 69 -16.59 -16.62 -6.73
N ASP A 70 -15.67 -16.51 -7.71
CA ASP A 70 -14.93 -17.65 -8.26
C ASP A 70 -13.47 -17.72 -7.78
N LEU A 71 -13.13 -16.99 -6.71
CA LEU A 71 -11.76 -16.83 -6.24
C LEU A 71 -11.23 -18.02 -5.42
N ALA A 72 -12.08 -18.99 -5.08
CA ALA A 72 -11.67 -20.18 -4.31
C ALA A 72 -10.87 -21.18 -5.15
N ALA A 73 -11.18 -21.29 -6.45
CA ALA A 73 -10.49 -22.18 -7.35
C ALA A 73 -9.07 -21.67 -7.66
N GLU A 74 -8.12 -22.59 -7.81
CA GLU A 74 -6.80 -22.28 -8.33
C GLU A 74 -6.90 -21.80 -9.78
N ASN A 75 -6.18 -20.72 -10.12
CA ASN A 75 -6.10 -20.20 -11.47
C ASN A 75 -4.80 -19.40 -11.64
N LEU A 76 -3.78 -20.07 -12.19
CA LEU A 76 -2.44 -19.50 -12.37
C LEU A 76 -2.39 -18.49 -13.52
N GLU A 77 -3.19 -18.66 -14.57
CA GLU A 77 -3.25 -17.73 -15.71
C GLU A 77 -3.81 -16.37 -15.26
N ALA A 78 -4.91 -16.38 -14.50
CA ALA A 78 -5.46 -15.14 -13.93
C ALA A 78 -4.51 -14.49 -12.93
N LEU A 79 -3.81 -15.28 -12.10
CA LEU A 79 -2.80 -14.76 -11.19
C LEU A 79 -1.69 -14.04 -11.98
N LYS A 80 -1.15 -14.69 -13.02
CA LYS A 80 -0.11 -14.13 -13.89
C LYS A 80 -0.58 -12.86 -14.60
N ALA A 81 -1.81 -12.85 -15.13
CA ALA A 81 -2.38 -11.64 -15.74
C ALA A 81 -2.54 -10.50 -14.71
N GLY A 82 -2.93 -10.82 -13.47
CA GLY A 82 -3.07 -9.86 -12.39
C GLY A 82 -1.78 -9.27 -11.84
N MET A 83 -0.63 -9.93 -12.06
CA MET A 83 0.69 -9.44 -11.61
C MET A 83 1.01 -8.06 -12.18
N ALA A 84 0.49 -7.70 -13.35
CA ALA A 84 0.67 -6.38 -13.95
C ALA A 84 0.17 -5.23 -13.04
N ASN A 85 -0.77 -5.49 -12.11
CA ASN A 85 -1.17 -4.50 -11.11
C ASN A 85 -0.10 -4.29 -10.02
N LEU A 86 0.61 -5.35 -9.65
CA LEU A 86 1.64 -5.33 -8.61
C LEU A 86 2.98 -4.78 -9.12
N GLU A 87 3.30 -5.04 -10.39
CA GLU A 87 4.56 -4.60 -11.02
C GLU A 87 4.62 -3.11 -11.35
N LYS A 88 3.48 -2.43 -11.36
CA LYS A 88 3.34 -1.03 -11.78
C LYS A 88 3.80 -0.04 -10.71
#